data_AF-A0A7J8GRZ2-F1
#
_entry.id   AF-A0A7J8GRZ2-F1
#
_cell.length_a   1.000
_cell.length_b   1.000
_cell.length_c   1.000
_cell.angle_alpha   90.00
_cell.angle_beta   90.00
_cell.angle_gamma   90.00
#
_symmetry.space_group_name_H-M   'P 1'
#
loop_
_entity.id
_entity.type
_entity.pdbx_description
1 polymer ?
#
loop_
_entity_poly.entity_id
_entity_poly.type
_entity_poly.pdbx_seq_one_letter_code
_entity_poly.pdbx_strand_id
1 'polypeptide(L)'
;MAGSPSEDAEGSRITYVKGDLFACPKTDSLAHCISEDCRMGAGIAVLFKKKFGGVQELLNQQKKSGEVAVLKRDGRYIYYLITKKRASHKPTYENLQKSLEAMKSHCLKNGVTDLSMPRKICVGLKAKENVAALPGERKCQEGEKGNASRAEG
;
A
#
# COMPACT_ATOMS: atom_id res chain seq x y z
N MET A 1 -44.90 2.13 -5.29
CA MET A 1 -44.20 3.43 -5.32
C MET A 1 -42.95 3.32 -4.46
N ALA A 2 -41.85 3.88 -4.95
CA ALA A 2 -40.48 3.55 -4.58
C ALA A 2 -40.12 3.86 -3.11
N GLY A 3 -39.55 2.87 -2.42
CA GLY A 3 -38.74 3.12 -1.22
C GLY A 3 -37.36 3.57 -1.65
N SER A 4 -36.99 4.78 -1.26
CA SER A 4 -35.69 5.40 -1.52
C SER A 4 -34.54 4.52 -0.98
N PRO A 5 -33.48 4.25 -1.75
CA PRO A 5 -32.29 3.64 -1.19
C PRO A 5 -31.61 4.64 -0.24
N SER A 6 -31.26 4.15 0.94
CA SER A 6 -30.45 4.80 1.95
C SER A 6 -29.17 5.37 1.33
N GLU A 7 -28.97 6.67 1.50
CA GLU A 7 -27.70 7.33 1.25
C GLU A 7 -26.67 6.79 2.27
N ASP A 8 -25.97 5.72 1.91
CA ASP A 8 -24.76 5.31 2.60
C ASP A 8 -23.72 6.41 2.38
N ALA A 9 -23.58 7.27 3.40
CA ALA A 9 -22.52 8.25 3.50
C ALA A 9 -21.20 7.59 3.14
N GLU A 10 -20.61 8.04 2.03
CA GLU A 10 -19.35 7.57 1.46
C GLU A 10 -18.20 7.91 2.43
N GLY A 11 -18.10 7.10 3.49
CA GLY A 11 -17.17 7.29 4.59
C GLY A 11 -15.74 7.19 4.10
N SER A 12 -14.91 8.15 4.50
CA SER A 12 -13.47 8.19 4.19
C SER A 12 -12.81 6.84 4.51
N ARG A 13 -12.48 6.06 3.47
CA ARG A 13 -11.94 4.69 3.56
C ARG A 13 -10.42 4.64 3.80
N ILE A 14 -9.84 5.72 4.30
CA ILE A 14 -8.41 5.88 4.53
C ILE A 14 -8.20 6.21 6.01
N THR A 15 -7.64 5.27 6.75
CA THR A 15 -7.26 5.48 8.15
C THR A 15 -5.81 5.92 8.23
N TYR A 16 -5.56 7.04 8.90
CA TYR A 16 -4.20 7.51 9.15
C TYR A 16 -3.72 7.03 10.51
N VAL A 17 -2.69 6.18 10.49
CA VAL A 17 -2.03 5.71 11.71
C VAL A 17 -0.64 6.34 11.81
N LYS A 18 -0.30 6.88 12.98
CA LYS A 18 1.06 7.39 13.26
C LYS A 18 1.89 6.25 13.86
N GLY A 19 2.90 5.80 13.13
CA GLY A 19 3.78 4.73 13.57
C GLY A 19 4.67 4.22 12.43
N ASP A 20 5.32 3.08 12.67
CA ASP A 20 6.13 2.42 11.66
C ASP A 20 5.26 1.62 10.68
N LEU A 21 5.41 1.90 9.39
CA LEU A 21 4.69 1.19 8.33
C LEU A 21 4.91 -0.33 8.39
N PHE A 22 6.10 -0.77 8.79
CA PHE A 22 6.45 -2.19 8.88
C PHE A 22 6.02 -2.85 10.19
N ALA A 23 5.50 -2.07 11.15
CA ALA A 23 4.87 -2.59 12.37
C ALA A 23 3.38 -2.91 12.15
N CYS A 24 2.85 -2.69 10.94
CA CYS A 24 1.51 -3.13 10.57
C CYS A 24 1.38 -4.65 10.74
N PRO A 25 0.16 -5.16 11.02
CA PRO A 25 -0.08 -6.58 11.18
C PRO A 25 0.39 -7.34 9.94
N LYS A 26 0.87 -8.59 10.15
CA LYS A 26 1.46 -9.38 9.06
C LYS A 26 0.47 -9.77 7.97
N THR A 27 -0.82 -9.67 8.26
CA THR A 27 -1.93 -9.86 7.31
C THR A 27 -2.02 -8.73 6.29
N ASP A 28 -1.56 -7.53 6.65
CA ASP A 28 -1.68 -6.37 5.80
C ASP A 28 -0.62 -6.41 4.70
N SER A 29 -1.10 -6.23 3.48
CA SER A 29 -0.23 -6.08 2.33
C SER A 29 0.35 -4.68 2.33
N LEU A 30 1.56 -4.54 1.80
CA LEU A 30 2.27 -3.25 1.79
C LEU A 30 2.32 -2.68 0.40
N ALA A 31 2.19 -1.36 0.26
CA ALA A 31 2.30 -0.69 -1.03
C ALA A 31 3.25 0.51 -0.97
N HIS A 32 4.11 0.65 -1.97
CA HIS A 32 4.91 1.87 -2.16
C HIS A 32 5.26 2.10 -3.64
N CYS A 33 5.63 3.33 -3.99
CA CYS A 33 6.11 3.60 -5.34
C CYS A 33 7.62 3.45 -5.48
N ILE A 34 8.01 2.90 -6.61
CA ILE A 34 9.40 2.79 -7.06
C ILE A 34 9.53 3.26 -8.51
N SER A 35 10.77 3.26 -8.97
CA SER A 35 11.11 3.43 -10.37
C SER A 35 11.48 2.11 -11.03
N GLU A 36 11.39 2.03 -12.36
CA GLU A 36 11.73 0.82 -13.14
C GLU A 36 13.15 0.32 -12.83
N ASP A 37 14.10 1.23 -12.59
CA ASP A 37 15.49 0.89 -12.25
C ASP A 37 15.66 0.24 -10.87
N CYS A 38 14.59 0.10 -10.07
CA CYS A 38 14.57 -0.56 -8.77
C CYS A 38 15.74 -0.15 -7.84
N ARG A 39 16.30 1.06 -8.01
CA ARG A 39 17.51 1.49 -7.31
C ARG A 39 17.32 1.51 -5.79
N MET A 40 16.09 1.73 -5.32
CA MET A 40 15.66 1.71 -3.91
C MET A 40 16.69 2.34 -2.95
N GLY A 41 17.40 3.37 -3.39
CA GLY A 41 18.59 3.91 -2.71
C GLY A 41 18.30 5.03 -1.72
N ALA A 42 17.04 5.46 -1.60
CA ALA A 42 16.65 6.55 -0.71
C ALA A 42 15.25 6.34 -0.11
N GLY A 43 15.02 6.93 1.07
CA GLY A 43 13.73 6.95 1.76
C GLY A 43 13.24 5.56 2.22
N ILE A 44 11.92 5.38 2.26
CA ILE A 44 11.29 4.13 2.72
C ILE A 44 11.69 2.91 1.86
N ALA A 45 12.06 3.12 0.59
CA ALA A 45 12.45 2.05 -0.32
C ALA A 45 13.71 1.29 0.15
N VAL A 46 14.65 1.97 0.84
CA VAL A 46 15.81 1.31 1.45
C VAL A 46 15.38 0.33 2.52
N LEU A 47 14.36 0.68 3.31
CA LEU A 47 13.80 -0.19 4.35
C LEU A 47 13.08 -1.40 3.72
N PHE A 48 12.32 -1.21 2.64
CA PHE A 48 11.74 -2.32 1.88
C PHE A 48 12.82 -3.27 1.35
N LYS A 49 13.89 -2.74 0.75
CA LYS A 49 15.02 -3.55 0.29
C LYS A 49 15.71 -4.30 1.43
N LYS A 50 15.89 -3.69 2.60
CA LYS A 50 16.51 -4.34 3.77
C LYS A 50 15.59 -5.39 4.41
N LYS A 51 14.28 -5.13 4.50
CA LYS A 51 13.29 -6.02 5.14
C LYS A 51 12.92 -7.20 4.24
N PHE A 52 12.62 -6.92 2.98
CA PHE A 52 12.04 -7.88 2.05
C PHE A 52 13.01 -8.28 0.93
N GLY A 53 14.02 -7.48 0.60
CA GLY A 53 14.92 -7.80 -0.50
C GLY A 53 14.17 -7.96 -1.82
N GLY A 54 14.46 -9.01 -2.59
CA GLY A 54 13.68 -9.36 -3.78
C GLY A 54 13.87 -8.42 -4.97
N VAL A 55 14.92 -7.58 -4.97
CA VAL A 55 15.22 -6.65 -6.08
C VAL A 55 15.37 -7.41 -7.40
N GLN A 56 16.04 -8.56 -7.39
CA GLN A 56 16.21 -9.37 -8.60
C GLN A 56 14.88 -9.95 -9.09
N GLU A 57 14.02 -10.41 -8.18
CA GLU A 57 12.68 -10.92 -8.53
C GLU A 57 11.81 -9.81 -9.16
N LEU A 58 11.89 -8.58 -8.62
CA LEU A 58 11.19 -7.43 -9.18
C LEU A 58 11.71 -7.08 -10.58
N LEU A 59 13.03 -7.08 -10.77
CA LEU A 59 13.64 -6.84 -12.08
C LEU A 59 13.28 -7.94 -13.09
N ASN A 60 13.20 -9.19 -12.65
CA ASN A 60 12.82 -10.33 -13.49
C ASN A 60 11.36 -10.25 -13.95
N GLN A 61 10.48 -9.57 -13.21
CA GLN A 61 9.10 -9.29 -13.66
C GLN A 61 9.04 -8.27 -14.81
N GLN A 62 10.14 -7.56 -15.09
CA GLN A 62 10.30 -6.58 -16.18
C GLN A 62 9.15 -5.57 -16.29
N LYS A 63 8.61 -5.16 -15.15
CA LYS A 63 7.49 -4.22 -15.07
C LYS A 63 7.89 -2.81 -15.48
N LYS A 64 6.98 -2.13 -16.18
CA LYS A 64 7.20 -0.77 -16.69
C LYS A 64 6.37 0.28 -15.97
N SER A 65 6.66 1.54 -16.25
CA SER A 65 5.91 2.70 -15.75
C SER A 65 4.42 2.55 -16.05
N GLY A 66 3.58 2.63 -15.03
CA GLY A 66 2.15 2.38 -15.11
C GLY A 66 1.73 0.97 -14.67
N GLU A 67 2.68 0.07 -14.41
CA GLU A 67 2.40 -1.26 -13.88
C GLU A 67 2.73 -1.38 -12.39
N VAL A 68 2.32 -2.51 -11.81
CA VAL A 68 2.65 -2.91 -10.44
C VAL A 68 3.48 -4.19 -10.48
N ALA A 69 4.60 -4.19 -9.74
CA ALA A 69 5.34 -5.39 -9.44
C ALA A 69 4.91 -5.91 -8.07
N VAL A 70 4.85 -7.23 -7.90
CA VAL A 70 4.34 -7.86 -6.68
C VAL A 70 5.36 -8.84 -6.14
N LEU A 71 5.66 -8.76 -4.85
CA LEU A 71 6.39 -9.79 -4.13
C LEU A 71 5.51 -10.42 -3.06
N LYS A 72 5.54 -11.75 -2.95
CA LYS A 72 4.87 -12.47 -1.88
C LYS A 72 5.89 -12.84 -0.81
N ARG A 73 5.70 -12.34 0.42
CA ARG A 73 6.59 -12.62 1.57
C ARG A 73 5.75 -12.85 2.81
N ASP A 74 6.10 -13.85 3.62
CA ASP A 74 5.41 -14.14 4.89
C ASP A 74 3.87 -14.22 4.76
N GLY A 75 3.36 -14.75 3.64
CA GLY A 75 1.92 -14.88 3.39
C GLY A 75 1.19 -13.59 2.99
N ARG A 76 1.88 -12.45 2.85
CA ARG A 76 1.31 -11.18 2.39
C ARG A 76 1.89 -10.74 1.04
N TYR A 77 1.22 -9.78 0.41
CA TYR A 77 1.67 -9.19 -0.85
C TYR A 77 2.33 -7.83 -0.61
N ILE A 78 3.39 -7.57 -1.35
CA ILE A 78 4.12 -6.32 -1.34
C ILE A 78 4.06 -5.75 -2.74
N TYR A 79 3.34 -4.64 -2.87
CA TYR A 79 3.05 -3.94 -4.10
C TYR A 79 4.06 -2.81 -4.33
N TYR A 80 4.74 -2.90 -5.46
CA TYR A 80 5.74 -1.96 -5.94
C TYR A 80 5.15 -1.24 -7.16
N LEU A 81 4.53 -0.09 -6.93
CA LEU A 81 3.92 0.70 -7.99
C LEU A 81 5.01 1.41 -8.80
N ILE A 82 5.10 1.10 -10.08
CA ILE A 82 6.14 1.65 -10.94
C ILE A 82 5.62 2.92 -11.60
N THR A 83 5.95 4.08 -11.02
CA THR A 83 5.37 5.35 -11.49
C THR A 83 6.31 6.16 -12.38
N LYS A 84 7.58 5.76 -12.46
CA LYS A 84 8.62 6.47 -13.21
C LYS A 84 9.70 5.52 -13.73
N LYS A 85 10.33 5.89 -14.84
CA LYS A 85 11.45 5.14 -15.44
C LYS A 85 12.73 5.18 -14.62
N ARG A 86 13.04 6.35 -14.04
CA ARG A 86 14.29 6.59 -13.31
C ARG A 86 14.00 7.28 -11.98
N ALA A 87 14.81 7.00 -10.97
CA ALA A 87 14.70 7.64 -9.66
C ALA A 87 14.71 9.19 -9.72
N SER A 88 15.45 9.78 -10.67
CA SER A 88 15.56 11.22 -10.91
C SER A 88 14.37 11.83 -11.68
N HIS A 89 13.51 11.01 -12.29
CA HIS A 89 12.37 11.52 -13.06
C HIS A 89 11.21 11.86 -12.13
N LYS A 90 10.39 12.84 -12.55
CA LYS A 90 9.12 13.14 -11.87
C LYS A 90 8.09 12.07 -12.25
N PRO A 91 7.38 11.48 -11.29
CA PRO A 91 6.26 10.60 -11.60
C PRO A 91 5.13 11.40 -12.26
N THR A 92 4.45 10.80 -13.22
CA THR A 92 3.27 11.37 -13.89
C THR A 92 2.01 10.85 -13.21
N TYR A 93 0.97 11.69 -13.10
CA TYR A 93 -0.31 11.28 -12.52
C TYR A 93 -0.93 10.10 -13.27
N GLU A 94 -0.83 10.09 -14.61
CA GLU A 94 -1.31 8.99 -15.45
C GLU A 94 -0.66 7.64 -15.08
N ASN A 95 0.66 7.60 -14.91
CA ASN A 95 1.37 6.38 -14.52
C ASN A 95 0.99 5.94 -13.10
N LEU A 96 0.82 6.89 -12.18
CA LEU A 96 0.36 6.60 -10.83
C LEU A 96 -1.03 5.97 -10.85
N GLN A 97 -1.96 6.54 -11.61
CA GLN A 97 -3.33 6.03 -11.75
C GLN A 97 -3.34 4.63 -12.35
N LYS A 98 -2.61 4.39 -13.46
CA LYS A 98 -2.48 3.06 -14.09
C LYS A 98 -1.90 2.03 -13.11
N SER A 99 -0.88 2.41 -12.35
CA SER A 99 -0.25 1.52 -11.36
C SER A 99 -1.22 1.17 -10.22
N LEU A 100 -2.02 2.13 -9.75
CA LEU A 100 -3.04 1.93 -8.73
C LEU A 100 -4.17 1.01 -9.24
N GLU A 101 -4.59 1.18 -10.48
CA GLU A 101 -5.61 0.33 -11.11
C GLU A 101 -5.13 -1.11 -11.26
N ALA A 102 -3.88 -1.30 -11.69
CA ALA A 102 -3.25 -2.63 -11.75
C ALA A 102 -3.15 -3.27 -10.35
N MET A 103 -2.78 -2.49 -9.33
CA MET A 103 -2.77 -2.95 -7.93
C MET A 103 -4.17 -3.35 -7.48
N LYS A 104 -5.19 -2.54 -7.75
CA LYS A 104 -6.59 -2.83 -7.41
C LYS A 104 -7.06 -4.14 -8.04
N SER A 105 -6.80 -4.33 -9.33
CA SER A 105 -7.14 -5.55 -10.05
C SER A 105 -6.49 -6.78 -9.40
N HIS A 106 -5.20 -6.69 -9.04
CA HIS A 106 -4.51 -7.78 -8.36
C HIS A 106 -5.09 -8.07 -6.97
N CYS A 107 -5.44 -7.03 -6.21
CA CYS A 107 -6.03 -7.20 -4.89
C CYS A 107 -7.38 -7.92 -4.95
N LEU A 108 -8.26 -7.50 -5.87
CA LEU A 108 -9.55 -8.16 -6.08
C LEU A 108 -9.38 -9.63 -6.50
N LYS A 109 -8.43 -9.92 -7.39
CA LYS A 109 -8.16 -11.29 -7.87
C LYS A 109 -7.61 -12.21 -6.77
N ASN A 110 -6.85 -11.66 -5.82
CA ASN A 110 -6.18 -12.43 -4.78
C ASN A 110 -6.87 -12.31 -3.40
N GLY A 111 -8.02 -11.63 -3.32
CA GLY A 111 -8.73 -11.41 -2.06
C GLY A 111 -7.96 -10.58 -1.05
N VAL A 112 -7.13 -9.62 -1.50
CA VAL A 112 -6.43 -8.70 -0.59
C VAL A 112 -7.40 -7.62 -0.15
N THR A 113 -7.74 -7.64 1.13
CA THR A 113 -8.66 -6.69 1.79
C THR A 113 -7.93 -5.51 2.41
N ASP A 114 -6.74 -5.73 2.95
CA ASP A 114 -6.02 -4.74 3.76
C ASP A 114 -4.70 -4.32 3.09
N LEU A 115 -4.53 -3.00 2.93
CA LEU A 115 -3.30 -2.39 2.44
C LEU A 115 -2.80 -1.29 3.37
N SER A 116 -1.52 -1.35 3.68
CA SER A 116 -0.79 -0.32 4.41
C SER A 116 0.20 0.37 3.47
N MET A 117 0.14 1.71 3.41
CA MET A 117 1.00 2.52 2.54
C MET A 117 1.56 3.75 3.26
N PRO A 118 2.76 4.23 2.91
CA PRO A 118 3.32 5.42 3.52
C PRO A 118 2.56 6.67 3.06
N ARG A 119 2.40 7.66 3.96
CA ARG A 119 1.71 8.94 3.66
C ARG A 119 2.28 9.69 2.44
N LYS A 120 3.59 9.55 2.21
CA LYS A 120 4.26 10.05 1.01
C LYS A 120 4.59 8.88 0.10
N ILE A 121 3.67 8.58 -0.81
CA ILE A 121 3.79 7.52 -1.81
C ILE A 121 4.88 7.85 -2.84
N CYS A 122 4.92 9.10 -3.31
CA CYS A 122 5.88 9.58 -4.31
C CYS A 122 6.52 10.89 -3.87
N VAL A 123 7.82 11.03 -4.11
CA VAL A 123 8.54 12.30 -3.96
C VAL A 123 8.17 13.20 -5.15
N GLY A 124 7.53 14.35 -4.89
CA GLY A 124 7.25 15.38 -5.90
C GLY A 124 5.81 15.47 -6.40
N LEU A 125 4.92 14.55 -6.03
CA LEU A 125 3.47 14.69 -6.23
C LEU A 125 2.80 14.89 -4.88
N LYS A 126 2.04 15.98 -4.73
CA LYS A 126 1.02 16.03 -3.67
C LYS A 126 0.00 14.96 -4.06
N ALA A 127 -0.06 13.87 -3.29
CA ALA A 127 -1.13 12.90 -3.44
C ALA A 127 -2.44 13.65 -3.20
N LYS A 128 -3.14 14.05 -4.26
CA LYS A 128 -4.55 14.39 -4.13
C LYS A 128 -5.25 13.11 -3.69
N GLU A 129 -6.14 13.23 -2.72
CA GLU A 129 -6.82 12.21 -1.90
C GLU A 129 -7.54 11.06 -2.63
N ASN A 130 -7.29 10.82 -3.92
CA ASN A 130 -7.95 9.79 -4.72
C ASN A 130 -7.15 8.48 -4.82
N VAL A 131 -6.67 7.94 -3.69
CA VAL A 131 -6.39 6.50 -3.61
C VAL A 131 -7.73 5.82 -3.32
N ALA A 132 -8.53 5.64 -4.37
CA ALA A 132 -9.81 4.96 -4.30
C ALA A 132 -9.59 3.49 -3.94
N ALA A 133 -9.73 3.22 -2.64
CA ALA A 133 -10.35 2.06 -2.01
C ALA A 133 -10.21 0.70 -2.75
N LEU A 134 -9.47 -0.20 -2.12
CA LEU A 134 -9.85 -1.60 -2.15
C LEU A 134 -11.09 -1.81 -1.25
N PRO A 135 -12.00 -2.73 -1.59
CA PRO A 135 -13.05 -3.15 -0.67
C PRO A 135 -12.41 -3.99 0.45
N GLY A 136 -12.45 -3.47 1.67
CA GLY A 136 -11.90 -4.13 2.84
C GLY A 136 -12.21 -3.29 4.07
N GLU A 137 -13.40 -3.45 4.61
CA GLU A 137 -13.82 -2.81 5.84
C GLU A 137 -12.98 -3.36 7.00
N ARG A 138 -12.02 -2.59 7.53
CA ARG A 138 -11.59 -2.78 8.92
C ARG A 138 -11.33 -1.47 9.65
N LYS A 139 -12.17 -1.30 10.66
CA LYS A 139 -12.02 -0.44 11.83
C LYS A 139 -10.73 -0.84 12.54
N CYS A 140 -9.69 0.01 12.52
CA CYS A 140 -8.61 -0.10 13.49
C CYS A 140 -9.24 0.11 14.87
N GLN A 141 -9.46 -0.96 15.62
CA GLN A 141 -9.63 -0.82 17.06
C GLN A 141 -8.34 -0.19 17.58
N GLU A 142 -8.45 0.98 18.22
CA GLU A 142 -7.45 1.43 19.16
C GLU A 142 -7.13 0.27 20.07
N GLY A 143 -5.86 -0.13 20.13
CA GLY A 143 -5.42 -1.07 21.13
C GLY A 143 -5.75 -0.46 22.49
N GLU A 144 -6.84 -0.93 23.11
CA GLU A 144 -7.06 -0.78 24.53
C GLU A 144 -5.77 -1.24 25.20
N LYS A 145 -5.20 -0.34 26.01
CA LYS A 145 -4.10 -0.67 26.90
C LYS A 145 -4.61 -1.78 27.80
N GLY A 146 -4.25 -3.02 27.47
CA GLY A 146 -4.53 -4.20 28.29
C GLY A 146 -3.98 -3.94 29.69
N ASN A 147 -4.91 -3.72 30.60
CA ASN A 147 -4.72 -3.72 32.04
C ASN A 147 -3.97 -5.00 32.43
N ALA A 148 -2.73 -4.86 32.91
CA ALA A 148 -2.01 -5.95 33.53
C ALA A 148 -2.61 -6.21 34.90
N SER A 149 -3.70 -6.96 34.94
CA SER A 149 -4.13 -7.68 36.13
C SER A 149 -3.12 -8.79 36.41
N ARG A 150 -2.28 -8.62 37.43
CA ARG A 150 -1.60 -9.74 38.08
C ARG A 150 -2.33 -10.02 39.39
N ALA A 151 -3.19 -11.03 39.32
CA ALA A 151 -3.75 -11.70 40.48
C ALA A 151 -2.67 -12.55 41.18
N GLU A 152 -2.74 -12.48 42.51
CA GLU A 152 -2.45 -13.48 43.55
C GLU A 152 -1.19 -14.36 43.53
N GLY A 153 -0.56 -14.34 44.70
CA GLY A 153 0.41 -15.26 45.26
C GLY A 153 0.69 -14.82 46.68
#